data_AF-F7L225-F1
#
_entry.id   AF-F7L225-F1
#
_cell.length_a   1.000
_cell.length_b   1.000
_cell.length_c   1.000
_cell.angle_alpha   90.00
_cell.angle_beta   90.00
_cell.angle_gamma   90.00
#
_symmetry.space_group_name_H-M   'P 1'
#
loop_
_entity.id
_entity.type
_entity.pdbx_description
1 polymer ?
#
loop_
_entity_poly.entity_id
_entity_poly.type
_entity_poly.pdbx_seq_one_letter_code
_entity_poly.pdbx_strand_id
1 'polypeptide(L)'
;MNRTRYYNYIEEKLNFLAYRIEKRGKINLLDLNIHSETFFAELFNILYNYNLVNLNSIKQNIEGIDLIDIKNKVIIQVSATCTKEKIENSLNKAIYLFYQGYNFKFISISKEVKNKLRTTKFENPYNLIFDSQKDIFDFTSLLRYILNLEIDKQKVLFEFIKKELEEEINVVIVDSNLATIINILAEEDLDLENAKINTNTFVIEDKINYNNLNGVRELINDYKIFSVKLDQKYTEFDREGINRSTSILQIIRRQYIKLKNEKKDSEEIFYGVVENIIKIIEESANYKKLPFEELEMCVDILVVDAFMRCKIFENPKENK
;
A
#
# COMPACT_ATOMS: atom_id res chain seq x y z
N MET A 1 11.11 -5.11 -13.34
CA MET A 1 10.47 -4.74 -14.62
C MET A 1 9.00 -4.42 -14.37
N ASN A 2 8.46 -3.30 -14.87
CA ASN A 2 7.09 -2.86 -14.56
C ASN A 2 6.01 -3.89 -14.94
N ARG A 3 6.17 -4.58 -16.08
CA ARG A 3 5.32 -5.71 -16.50
C ARG A 3 5.17 -6.77 -15.42
N THR A 4 6.28 -7.22 -14.82
CA THR A 4 6.28 -8.20 -13.73
C THR A 4 5.55 -7.68 -12.50
N ARG A 5 5.76 -6.41 -12.14
CA ARG A 5 5.08 -5.78 -11.00
C ARG A 5 3.56 -5.75 -11.20
N TYR A 6 3.10 -5.27 -12.36
CA TYR A 6 1.67 -5.20 -12.67
C TYR A 6 1.03 -6.58 -12.70
N TYR A 7 1.64 -7.51 -13.44
CA TYR A 7 1.12 -8.86 -13.57
C TYR A 7 1.02 -9.58 -12.21
N ASN A 8 2.08 -9.56 -11.39
CA ASN A 8 2.08 -10.25 -10.10
C ASN A 8 0.99 -9.71 -9.16
N TYR A 9 0.77 -8.39 -9.15
CA TYR A 9 -0.29 -7.80 -8.34
C TYR A 9 -1.68 -8.23 -8.82
N ILE A 10 -1.92 -8.18 -10.15
CA ILE A 10 -3.17 -8.61 -10.76
C ILE A 10 -3.44 -10.08 -10.46
N GLU A 11 -2.42 -10.93 -10.61
CA GLU A 11 -2.48 -12.36 -10.35
C GLU A 11 -2.82 -12.69 -8.90
N GLU A 12 -2.13 -12.07 -7.94
CA GLU A 12 -2.41 -12.22 -6.53
C GLU A 12 -3.86 -11.82 -6.18
N LYS A 13 -4.30 -10.65 -6.61
CA LYS A 13 -5.63 -10.12 -6.26
C LYS A 13 -6.77 -10.93 -6.87
N LEU A 14 -6.66 -11.32 -8.14
CA LEU A 14 -7.67 -12.15 -8.80
C LEU A 14 -7.77 -13.54 -8.17
N ASN A 15 -6.64 -14.18 -7.87
CA ASN A 15 -6.62 -15.48 -7.19
C ASN A 15 -7.18 -15.38 -5.77
N PHE A 16 -6.87 -14.32 -5.03
CA PHE A 16 -7.42 -14.09 -3.70
C PHE A 16 -8.93 -13.88 -3.73
N LEU A 17 -9.45 -13.12 -4.70
CA LEU A 17 -10.88 -12.95 -4.92
C LEU A 17 -11.58 -14.30 -5.19
N ALA A 18 -11.02 -15.10 -6.10
CA ALA A 18 -11.51 -16.44 -6.43
C ALA A 18 -11.64 -17.32 -5.17
N TYR A 19 -10.57 -17.35 -4.37
CA TYR A 19 -10.51 -18.11 -3.12
C TYR A 19 -11.58 -17.64 -2.13
N ARG A 20 -11.73 -16.33 -1.95
CA ARG A 20 -12.75 -15.76 -1.05
C ARG A 20 -14.16 -16.13 -1.48
N ILE A 21 -14.47 -16.02 -2.77
CA ILE A 21 -15.77 -16.42 -3.33
C ILE A 21 -16.02 -17.91 -3.08
N GLU A 22 -15.04 -18.77 -3.34
CA GLU A 22 -15.18 -20.21 -3.14
C GLU A 22 -15.43 -20.56 -1.66
N LYS A 23 -14.66 -19.98 -0.75
CA LYS A 23 -14.76 -20.25 0.70
C LYS A 23 -16.06 -19.70 1.30
N ARG A 24 -16.47 -18.49 0.92
CA ARG A 24 -17.73 -17.89 1.40
C ARG A 24 -18.95 -18.61 0.83
N GLY A 25 -18.90 -19.04 -0.43
CA GLY A 25 -19.96 -19.86 -1.02
C GLY A 25 -20.20 -21.18 -0.27
N LYS A 26 -19.14 -21.81 0.27
CA LYS A 26 -19.25 -23.04 1.09
C LYS A 26 -19.99 -22.84 2.42
N ILE A 27 -20.10 -21.61 2.91
CA ILE A 27 -20.84 -21.24 4.12
C ILE A 27 -22.09 -20.41 3.82
N ASN A 28 -22.59 -20.46 2.58
CA ASN A 28 -23.79 -19.75 2.10
C ASN A 28 -23.73 -18.21 2.20
N LEU A 29 -22.54 -17.62 2.22
CA LEU A 29 -22.35 -16.17 2.09
C LEU A 29 -22.12 -15.82 0.62
N LEU A 30 -23.14 -15.28 -0.04
CA LEU A 30 -23.16 -15.04 -1.50
C LEU A 30 -23.05 -13.56 -1.88
N ASP A 31 -22.89 -12.65 -0.92
CA ASP A 31 -22.86 -11.19 -1.14
C ASP A 31 -21.78 -10.77 -2.16
N LEU A 32 -20.62 -11.46 -2.14
CA LEU A 32 -19.55 -11.21 -3.10
C LEU A 32 -19.92 -11.57 -4.54
N ASN A 33 -20.85 -12.50 -4.76
CA ASN A 33 -21.24 -12.87 -6.12
C ASN A 33 -21.96 -11.71 -6.81
N ILE A 34 -22.84 -10.99 -6.08
CA ILE A 34 -23.59 -9.85 -6.61
C ILE A 34 -22.63 -8.71 -6.93
N HIS A 35 -21.71 -8.38 -6.02
CA HIS A 35 -20.69 -7.36 -6.27
C HIS A 35 -19.71 -7.77 -7.38
N SER A 36 -19.46 -9.06 -7.58
CA SER A 36 -18.54 -9.53 -8.60
C SER A 36 -19.02 -9.26 -10.02
N GLU A 37 -20.33 -9.20 -10.28
CA GLU A 37 -20.85 -8.97 -11.64
C GLU A 37 -20.38 -7.63 -12.20
N THR A 38 -20.53 -6.55 -11.43
CA THR A 38 -20.07 -5.22 -11.82
C THR A 38 -18.55 -5.19 -12.03
N PHE A 39 -17.79 -5.79 -11.12
CA PHE A 39 -16.35 -5.95 -11.27
C PHE A 39 -15.98 -6.68 -12.58
N PHE A 40 -16.64 -7.80 -12.89
CA PHE A 40 -16.37 -8.58 -14.09
C PHE A 40 -16.81 -7.86 -15.37
N ALA A 41 -17.86 -7.03 -15.32
CA ALA A 41 -18.27 -6.18 -16.43
C ALA A 41 -17.16 -5.19 -16.81
N GLU A 42 -16.67 -4.43 -15.83
CA GLU A 42 -15.59 -3.46 -16.05
C GLU A 42 -14.28 -4.14 -16.46
N LEU A 43 -13.94 -5.26 -15.82
CA LEU A 43 -12.79 -6.09 -16.19
C LEU A 43 -12.85 -6.51 -17.66
N PHE A 44 -13.98 -7.05 -18.13
CA PHE A 44 -14.11 -7.48 -19.52
C PHE A 44 -14.19 -6.32 -20.51
N ASN A 45 -14.73 -5.17 -20.09
CA ASN A 45 -14.69 -3.94 -20.90
C ASN A 45 -13.24 -3.52 -21.16
N ILE A 46 -12.36 -3.58 -20.14
CA ILE A 46 -10.93 -3.27 -20.30
C ILE A 46 -10.21 -4.32 -21.17
N LEU A 47 -10.47 -5.61 -20.93
CA LEU A 47 -9.78 -6.69 -21.62
C LEU A 47 -10.12 -6.77 -23.12
N TYR A 48 -11.41 -6.66 -23.45
CA TYR A 48 -11.93 -6.94 -24.79
C TYR A 48 -12.51 -5.72 -25.51
N ASN A 49 -12.41 -4.52 -24.91
CA ASN A 49 -13.02 -3.29 -25.42
C ASN A 49 -14.55 -3.41 -25.61
N TYR A 50 -15.22 -4.10 -24.68
CA TYR A 50 -16.68 -4.18 -24.65
C TYR A 50 -17.32 -2.97 -23.93
N ASN A 51 -18.65 -2.92 -23.95
CA ASN A 51 -19.52 -2.00 -23.23
C ASN A 51 -20.58 -2.79 -22.44
N LEU A 52 -20.11 -3.80 -21.69
CA LEU A 52 -20.93 -4.62 -20.81
C LEU A 52 -21.50 -3.78 -19.69
N VAL A 53 -22.79 -3.96 -19.44
CA VAL A 53 -23.51 -3.43 -18.28
C VAL A 53 -24.07 -4.57 -17.46
N ASN A 54 -24.09 -4.40 -16.14
CA ASN A 54 -24.76 -5.34 -15.25
C ASN A 54 -26.29 -5.19 -15.42
N LEU A 55 -26.94 -6.26 -15.88
CA LEU A 55 -28.37 -6.24 -16.17
C LEU A 55 -29.22 -6.15 -14.89
N ASN A 56 -28.73 -6.65 -13.75
CA ASN A 56 -29.39 -6.51 -12.45
C ASN A 56 -29.54 -5.04 -12.03
N SER A 57 -28.70 -4.13 -12.55
CA SER A 57 -28.82 -2.67 -12.30
C SER A 57 -29.97 -2.01 -13.08
N ILE A 58 -30.45 -2.65 -14.16
CA ILE A 58 -31.50 -2.12 -15.04
C ILE A 58 -32.83 -2.82 -14.76
N LYS A 59 -32.80 -4.16 -14.65
CA LYS A 59 -33.98 -4.98 -14.43
C LYS A 59 -33.58 -6.19 -13.59
N GLN A 60 -34.06 -6.22 -12.34
CA GLN A 60 -33.75 -7.29 -11.40
C GLN A 60 -34.29 -8.65 -11.87
N ASN A 61 -33.55 -9.71 -11.51
CA ASN A 61 -33.95 -11.11 -11.62
C ASN A 61 -34.19 -11.60 -13.06
N ILE A 62 -33.45 -11.07 -14.03
CA ILE A 62 -33.43 -11.67 -15.36
C ILE A 62 -32.64 -12.96 -15.32
N GLU A 63 -33.35 -14.08 -15.40
CA GLU A 63 -32.72 -15.38 -15.34
C GLU A 63 -31.88 -15.67 -16.60
N GLY A 64 -30.59 -15.94 -16.40
CA GLY A 64 -29.66 -16.39 -17.44
C GLY A 64 -28.70 -15.32 -17.95
N ILE A 65 -29.00 -14.03 -17.78
CA ILE A 65 -28.16 -12.93 -18.27
C ILE A 65 -27.75 -12.07 -17.08
N ASP A 66 -26.46 -12.07 -16.75
CA ASP A 66 -25.92 -11.19 -15.72
C ASP A 66 -25.37 -9.91 -16.37
N LEU A 67 -24.60 -10.05 -17.46
CA LEU A 67 -24.01 -8.92 -18.18
C LEU A 67 -24.41 -8.92 -19.66
N ILE A 68 -24.63 -7.73 -20.22
CA ILE A 68 -24.98 -7.57 -21.63
C ILE A 68 -24.25 -6.39 -22.27
N ASP A 69 -23.81 -6.59 -23.50
CA ASP A 69 -23.35 -5.55 -24.42
C ASP A 69 -24.18 -5.64 -25.70
N ILE A 70 -25.10 -4.69 -25.86
CA ILE A 70 -26.02 -4.64 -27.00
C ILE A 70 -25.26 -4.28 -28.29
N LYS A 71 -24.21 -3.44 -28.20
CA LYS A 71 -23.48 -2.93 -29.36
C LYS A 71 -22.63 -4.03 -29.99
N ASN A 72 -21.89 -4.78 -29.17
CA ASN A 72 -21.05 -5.89 -29.63
C ASN A 72 -21.80 -7.23 -29.68
N LYS A 73 -23.08 -7.25 -29.29
CA LYS A 73 -23.93 -8.44 -29.20
C LYS A 73 -23.29 -9.55 -28.36
N VAL A 74 -22.92 -9.21 -27.13
CA VAL A 74 -22.31 -10.14 -26.16
C VAL A 74 -23.22 -10.28 -24.95
N ILE A 75 -23.45 -11.52 -24.53
CA ILE A 75 -24.12 -11.87 -23.28
C ILE A 75 -23.12 -12.67 -22.45
N ILE A 76 -22.98 -12.31 -21.19
CA ILE A 76 -22.12 -13.02 -20.26
C ILE A 76 -22.92 -13.45 -19.04
N GLN A 77 -22.73 -14.71 -18.67
CA GLN A 77 -23.14 -15.20 -17.37
C GLN A 77 -21.94 -15.37 -16.44
N VAL A 78 -22.08 -14.91 -15.21
CA VAL A 78 -21.10 -14.94 -14.14
C VAL A 78 -21.57 -15.96 -13.09
N SER A 79 -20.75 -16.95 -12.77
CA SER A 79 -21.17 -18.02 -11.87
C SER A 79 -20.04 -18.54 -11.01
N ALA A 80 -20.30 -18.72 -9.72
CA ALA A 80 -19.36 -19.39 -8.81
C ALA A 80 -19.28 -20.90 -9.09
N THR A 81 -20.25 -21.50 -9.79
CA THR A 81 -20.24 -22.91 -10.17
C THR A 81 -20.08 -23.09 -11.68
N CYS A 82 -19.26 -24.05 -12.07
CA CYS A 82 -19.02 -24.38 -13.47
C CYS A 82 -19.10 -25.90 -13.68
N THR A 83 -20.28 -26.38 -14.07
CA THR A 83 -20.55 -27.78 -14.42
C THR A 83 -21.22 -27.83 -15.80
N LYS A 84 -21.23 -29.02 -16.44
CA LYS A 84 -21.90 -29.19 -17.73
C LYS A 84 -23.37 -28.77 -17.65
N GLU A 85 -24.06 -29.34 -16.67
CA GLU A 85 -25.46 -29.05 -16.36
C GLU A 85 -25.70 -27.56 -16.13
N LYS A 86 -24.82 -26.87 -15.38
CA LYS A 86 -24.97 -25.43 -15.14
C LYS A 86 -24.94 -24.65 -16.45
N ILE A 87 -24.00 -24.94 -17.35
CA ILE A 87 -23.87 -24.25 -18.64
C ILE A 87 -25.01 -24.62 -19.61
N GLU A 88 -25.46 -25.87 -19.63
CA GLU A 88 -26.63 -26.27 -20.45
C GLU A 88 -27.91 -25.59 -19.94
N ASN A 89 -28.14 -25.57 -18.63
CA ASN A 89 -29.26 -24.87 -18.02
C ASN A 89 -29.24 -23.37 -18.32
N SER A 90 -28.03 -22.81 -18.38
CA SER A 90 -27.82 -21.43 -18.81
C SER A 90 -28.22 -21.21 -20.26
N LEU A 91 -27.68 -22.00 -21.19
CA LEU A 91 -27.98 -21.92 -22.63
C LEU A 91 -29.45 -22.23 -22.97
N ASN A 92 -30.15 -22.98 -22.11
CA ASN A 92 -31.56 -23.36 -22.28
C ASN A 92 -32.54 -22.32 -21.69
N LYS A 93 -32.13 -21.07 -21.46
CA LYS A 93 -33.06 -20.02 -21.01
C LYS A 93 -33.86 -19.43 -22.17
N ALA A 94 -35.19 -19.49 -22.05
CA ALA A 94 -36.14 -19.02 -23.08
C ALA A 94 -35.97 -17.55 -23.47
N ILE A 95 -35.38 -16.73 -22.59
CA ILE A 95 -35.07 -15.33 -22.87
C ILE A 95 -34.17 -15.16 -24.12
N TYR A 96 -33.37 -16.17 -24.47
CA TYR A 96 -32.47 -16.09 -25.62
C TYR A 96 -33.16 -16.14 -26.98
N LEU A 97 -34.47 -16.43 -27.04
CA LEU A 97 -35.27 -16.21 -28.24
C LEU A 97 -35.16 -14.75 -28.75
N PHE A 98 -34.97 -13.78 -27.85
CA PHE A 98 -34.82 -12.36 -28.19
C PHE A 98 -33.38 -11.95 -28.52
N TYR A 99 -32.40 -12.84 -28.35
CA TYR A 99 -30.97 -12.56 -28.49
C TYR A 99 -30.29 -13.48 -29.51
N GLN A 100 -31.02 -13.89 -30.54
CA GLN A 100 -30.46 -14.70 -31.62
C GLN A 100 -29.25 -13.98 -32.27
N GLY A 101 -28.17 -14.73 -32.47
CA GLY A 101 -26.91 -14.22 -33.03
C GLY A 101 -26.03 -13.45 -32.03
N TYR A 102 -26.37 -13.43 -30.74
CA TYR A 102 -25.45 -12.93 -29.71
C TYR A 102 -24.38 -13.98 -29.38
N ASN A 103 -23.20 -13.48 -28.99
CA ASN A 103 -22.10 -14.28 -28.45
C ASN A 103 -22.35 -14.52 -26.97
N PHE A 104 -22.50 -15.78 -26.59
CA PHE A 104 -22.64 -16.18 -25.20
C PHE A 104 -21.27 -16.50 -24.62
N LYS A 105 -21.00 -16.00 -23.40
CA LYS A 105 -19.79 -16.29 -22.64
C LYS A 105 -20.16 -16.68 -21.22
N PHE A 106 -19.37 -17.57 -20.64
CA PHE A 106 -19.57 -18.06 -19.28
C PHE A 106 -18.31 -17.82 -18.46
N ILE A 107 -18.41 -17.08 -17.35
CA ILE A 107 -17.30 -16.78 -16.44
C ILE A 107 -17.47 -17.60 -15.15
N SER A 108 -16.48 -18.43 -14.85
CA SER A 108 -16.33 -19.12 -13.57
C SER A 108 -15.52 -18.25 -12.60
N ILE A 109 -16.18 -17.74 -11.56
CA ILE A 109 -15.60 -16.78 -10.59
C ILE A 109 -15.06 -17.40 -9.31
N SER A 110 -15.04 -18.73 -9.20
CA SER A 110 -14.51 -19.39 -8.00
C SER A 110 -13.68 -20.65 -8.28
N LYS A 111 -13.91 -21.30 -9.42
CA LYS A 111 -13.29 -22.58 -9.75
C LYS A 111 -12.61 -22.52 -11.11
N GLU A 112 -11.49 -23.20 -11.22
CA GLU A 112 -10.87 -23.50 -12.50
C GLU A 112 -11.77 -24.41 -13.34
N VAL A 113 -11.85 -24.15 -14.64
CA VAL A 113 -12.66 -24.94 -15.56
C VAL A 113 -11.89 -26.17 -15.96
N LYS A 114 -12.46 -27.35 -15.66
CA LYS A 114 -11.89 -28.63 -16.08
C LYS A 114 -11.77 -28.69 -17.61
N ASN A 115 -10.61 -29.12 -18.11
CA ASN A 115 -10.36 -29.27 -19.57
C ASN A 115 -11.46 -30.05 -20.31
N LYS A 116 -12.05 -31.07 -19.67
CA LYS A 116 -13.17 -31.84 -20.23
C LYS A 116 -14.38 -30.97 -20.61
N LEU A 117 -14.69 -29.93 -19.82
CA LEU A 117 -15.81 -29.04 -20.14
C LEU A 117 -15.56 -28.24 -21.42
N ARG A 118 -14.31 -27.85 -21.68
CA ARG A 118 -13.91 -27.10 -22.87
C ARG A 118 -13.99 -27.92 -24.16
N THR A 119 -14.03 -29.25 -24.07
CA THR A 119 -14.19 -30.15 -25.23
C THR A 119 -15.57 -30.78 -25.31
N THR A 120 -16.45 -30.47 -24.36
CA THR A 120 -17.82 -31.00 -24.30
C THR A 120 -18.72 -30.24 -25.29
N LYS A 121 -19.63 -30.98 -25.93
CA LYS A 121 -20.75 -30.39 -26.68
C LYS A 121 -21.90 -30.10 -25.71
N PHE A 122 -22.51 -28.94 -25.88
CA PHE A 122 -23.60 -28.44 -25.04
C PHE A 122 -24.87 -28.32 -25.87
N GLU A 123 -26.00 -28.63 -25.25
CA GLU A 123 -27.30 -28.28 -25.81
C GLU A 123 -27.47 -26.75 -25.81
N ASN A 124 -27.79 -26.19 -26.98
CA ASN A 124 -27.97 -24.76 -27.20
C ASN A 124 -29.23 -24.54 -28.06
N PRO A 125 -30.42 -24.74 -27.49
CA PRO A 125 -31.67 -24.77 -28.27
C PRO A 125 -32.04 -23.42 -28.91
N TYR A 126 -31.45 -22.32 -28.44
CA TYR A 126 -31.69 -20.97 -28.96
C TYR A 126 -30.60 -20.47 -29.91
N ASN A 127 -29.66 -21.35 -30.32
CA ASN A 127 -28.62 -21.07 -31.30
C ASN A 127 -27.78 -19.81 -31.00
N LEU A 128 -27.40 -19.61 -29.73
CA LEU A 128 -26.40 -18.59 -29.38
C LEU A 128 -25.04 -18.93 -29.99
N ILE A 129 -24.23 -17.92 -30.31
CA ILE A 129 -22.85 -18.16 -30.75
C ILE A 129 -22.03 -18.52 -29.51
N PHE A 130 -21.62 -19.78 -29.41
CA PHE A 130 -20.89 -20.30 -28.25
C PHE A 130 -19.90 -21.39 -28.66
N ASP A 131 -18.61 -21.14 -28.40
CA ASP A 131 -17.51 -22.11 -28.52
C ASP A 131 -16.97 -22.44 -27.12
N SER A 132 -17.24 -23.65 -26.63
CA SER A 132 -16.85 -24.08 -25.28
C SER A 132 -15.34 -24.04 -25.03
N GLN A 133 -14.49 -24.02 -26.07
CA GLN A 133 -13.05 -23.87 -25.91
C GLN A 133 -12.65 -22.44 -25.57
N LYS A 134 -13.35 -21.45 -26.15
CA LYS A 134 -12.96 -20.03 -26.13
C LYS A 134 -13.85 -19.16 -25.24
N ASP A 135 -15.11 -19.54 -25.08
CA ASP A 135 -16.14 -18.71 -24.44
C ASP A 135 -16.42 -19.09 -22.98
N ILE A 136 -15.70 -20.07 -22.44
CA ILE A 136 -15.69 -20.37 -21.01
C ILE A 136 -14.43 -19.76 -20.38
N PHE A 137 -14.60 -18.80 -19.48
CA PHE A 137 -13.51 -18.10 -18.81
C PHE A 137 -13.39 -18.55 -17.36
N ASP A 138 -12.17 -18.68 -16.88
CA ASP A 138 -11.80 -18.79 -15.48
C ASP A 138 -10.60 -17.89 -15.20
N PHE A 139 -10.18 -17.78 -13.94
CA PHE A 139 -9.01 -16.97 -13.60
C PHE A 139 -7.76 -17.44 -14.32
N THR A 140 -7.54 -18.74 -14.49
CA THR A 140 -6.37 -19.26 -15.21
C THR A 140 -6.35 -18.77 -16.66
N SER A 141 -7.47 -18.83 -17.38
CA SER A 141 -7.57 -18.39 -18.77
C SER A 141 -7.47 -16.87 -18.89
N LEU A 142 -8.03 -16.12 -17.94
CA LEU A 142 -7.90 -14.68 -17.86
C LEU A 142 -6.44 -14.26 -17.60
N LEU A 143 -5.77 -14.88 -16.63
CA LEU A 143 -4.37 -14.58 -16.31
C LEU A 143 -3.44 -14.89 -17.48
N ARG A 144 -3.65 -16.00 -18.19
CA ARG A 144 -2.92 -16.31 -19.43
C ARG A 144 -3.12 -15.25 -20.51
N TYR A 145 -4.34 -14.72 -20.63
CA TYR A 145 -4.62 -13.63 -21.55
C TYR A 145 -3.89 -12.35 -21.13
N ILE A 146 -3.99 -11.98 -19.84
CA ILE A 146 -3.35 -10.79 -19.25
C ILE A 146 -1.83 -10.81 -19.37
N LEU A 147 -1.21 -11.98 -19.20
CA LEU A 147 0.24 -12.17 -19.33
C LEU A 147 0.77 -11.69 -20.68
N ASN A 148 -0.02 -11.87 -21.74
CA ASN A 148 0.34 -11.55 -23.12
C ASN A 148 -0.10 -10.14 -23.57
N LEU A 149 -0.73 -9.35 -22.70
CA LEU A 149 -1.13 -7.97 -23.03
C LEU A 149 0.07 -7.02 -23.16
N GLU A 150 -0.12 -5.94 -23.91
CA GLU A 150 0.82 -4.82 -23.93
C GLU A 150 0.92 -4.14 -22.56
N ILE A 151 2.07 -3.52 -22.28
CA ILE A 151 2.37 -2.97 -20.95
C ILE A 151 1.37 -1.87 -20.53
N ASP A 152 0.89 -1.06 -21.47
CA ASP A 152 -0.06 0.02 -21.18
C ASP A 152 -1.42 -0.55 -20.76
N LYS A 153 -1.90 -1.59 -21.44
CA LYS A 153 -3.12 -2.31 -21.03
C LYS A 153 -2.94 -2.99 -19.67
N GLN A 154 -1.77 -3.57 -19.39
CA GLN A 154 -1.49 -4.15 -18.06
C GLN A 154 -1.49 -3.08 -16.96
N LYS A 155 -0.98 -1.87 -17.25
CA LYS A 155 -1.01 -0.76 -16.30
C LYS A 155 -2.45 -0.31 -16.01
N VAL A 156 -3.28 -0.12 -17.04
CA VAL A 156 -4.70 0.24 -16.88
C VAL A 156 -5.42 -0.80 -16.01
N LEU A 157 -5.18 -2.08 -16.29
CA LEU A 157 -5.77 -3.18 -15.52
C LEU A 157 -5.28 -3.21 -14.07
N PHE A 158 -3.99 -2.97 -13.84
CA PHE A 158 -3.41 -2.88 -12.50
C PHE A 158 -4.06 -1.77 -11.68
N GLU A 159 -4.21 -0.55 -12.23
CA GLU A 159 -4.83 0.57 -11.51
C GLU A 159 -6.31 0.31 -11.22
N PHE A 160 -7.04 -0.31 -12.16
CA PHE A 160 -8.43 -0.73 -11.93
C PHE A 160 -8.54 -1.74 -10.78
N ILE A 161 -7.75 -2.82 -10.83
CA ILE A 161 -7.78 -3.87 -9.80
C ILE A 161 -7.34 -3.32 -8.44
N LYS A 162 -6.35 -2.42 -8.42
CA LYS A 162 -5.93 -1.72 -7.23
C LYS A 162 -7.09 -0.91 -6.64
N LYS A 163 -7.76 -0.09 -7.46
CA LYS A 163 -8.90 0.71 -6.99
C LYS A 163 -10.07 -0.13 -6.45
N GLU A 164 -10.35 -1.27 -7.07
CA GLU A 164 -11.48 -2.13 -6.69
C GLU A 164 -11.19 -3.07 -5.52
N LEU A 165 -9.97 -3.61 -5.43
CA LEU A 165 -9.63 -4.72 -4.53
C LEU A 165 -8.55 -4.39 -3.50
N GLU A 166 -7.93 -3.20 -3.56
CA GLU A 166 -7.05 -2.74 -2.50
C GLU A 166 -7.91 -2.22 -1.34
N GLU A 167 -7.75 -2.85 -0.18
CA GLU A 167 -8.27 -2.26 1.06
C GLU A 167 -7.51 -0.95 1.26
N GLU A 168 -8.23 0.18 1.31
CA GLU A 168 -7.69 1.38 1.93
C GLU A 168 -7.42 1.01 3.39
N ILE A 169 -6.18 0.58 3.67
CA ILE A 169 -5.70 0.51 5.03
C ILE A 169 -5.70 1.97 5.47
N ASN A 170 -6.76 2.38 6.15
CA ASN A 170 -6.73 3.54 7.03
C ASN A 170 -5.72 3.20 8.14
N VAL A 171 -4.44 3.27 7.81
CA VAL A 171 -3.40 3.50 8.80
C VAL A 171 -3.84 4.83 9.39
N VAL A 172 -4.38 4.81 10.60
CA VAL A 172 -4.62 6.04 11.34
C VAL A 172 -3.23 6.67 11.47
N ILE A 173 -2.94 7.63 10.60
CA ILE A 173 -1.73 8.42 10.67
C ILE A 173 -1.92 9.24 11.94
N VAL A 174 -1.14 8.92 12.96
CA VAL A 174 -1.22 9.60 14.26
C VAL A 174 -0.26 10.78 14.29
N ASP A 175 -0.58 11.75 15.14
CA ASP A 175 0.32 12.86 15.41
C ASP A 175 1.58 12.37 16.13
N SER A 176 2.70 13.03 15.83
CA SER A 176 3.97 12.80 16.52
C SER A 176 4.49 14.07 17.17
N ASN A 177 4.97 13.95 18.40
CA ASN A 177 5.66 15.04 19.08
C ASN A 177 6.97 15.44 18.34
N LEU A 178 7.59 14.52 17.59
CA LEU A 178 8.73 14.85 16.71
C LEU A 178 8.31 15.82 15.60
N ALA A 179 7.18 15.56 14.94
CA ALA A 179 6.68 16.46 13.91
C ALA A 179 6.30 17.84 14.48
N THR A 180 5.72 17.88 15.70
CA THR A 180 5.40 19.15 16.35
C THR A 180 6.65 19.98 16.66
N ILE A 181 7.68 19.37 17.26
CA ILE A 181 8.91 20.13 17.60
C ILE A 181 9.66 20.59 16.35
N ILE A 182 9.64 19.79 15.27
CA ILE A 182 10.24 20.17 13.98
C ILE A 182 9.51 21.35 13.35
N ASN A 183 8.17 21.32 13.34
CA ASN A 183 7.39 22.46 12.84
C ASN A 183 7.69 23.75 13.62
N ILE A 184 7.96 23.66 14.93
CA ILE A 184 8.34 24.80 15.77
C ILE A 184 9.77 25.26 15.42
N LEU A 185 10.73 24.33 15.31
CA LEU A 185 12.12 24.65 15.00
C LEU A 185 12.30 25.26 13.61
N ALA A 186 11.50 24.85 12.63
CA ALA A 186 11.55 25.40 11.28
C ALA A 186 11.12 26.88 11.21
N GLU A 187 10.33 27.34 12.18
CA GLU A 187 9.89 28.75 12.27
C GLU A 187 10.89 29.62 13.07
N GLU A 188 11.96 29.03 13.59
CA GLU A 188 12.96 29.70 14.42
C GLU A 188 14.17 30.22 13.62
N ASP A 189 14.77 31.31 14.11
CA ASP A 189 16.05 31.79 13.59
C ASP A 189 17.19 30.85 14.03
N LEU A 190 17.60 29.95 13.13
CA LEU A 190 18.67 28.98 13.34
C LEU A 190 20.02 29.47 12.81
N ASP A 191 20.24 30.79 12.75
CA ASP A 191 21.54 31.34 12.38
C ASP A 191 22.61 31.04 13.45
N LEU A 192 23.73 30.47 13.01
CA LEU A 192 24.85 30.04 13.85
C LEU A 192 25.53 31.22 14.56
N GLU A 193 25.47 32.43 13.99
CA GLU A 193 26.15 33.62 14.52
C GLU A 193 25.52 34.18 15.81
N ASN A 194 24.25 33.86 16.09
CA ASN A 194 23.50 34.40 17.22
C ASN A 194 23.46 33.48 18.48
N ALA A 195 24.05 32.28 18.40
CA ALA A 195 23.95 31.28 19.46
C ALA A 195 25.01 31.47 20.57
N LYS A 196 24.57 31.53 21.85
CA LYS A 196 25.48 31.63 23.02
C LYS A 196 26.03 30.25 23.41
N ILE A 197 27.35 30.14 23.47
CA ILE A 197 28.08 28.92 23.87
C ILE A 197 27.88 28.65 25.37
N ASN A 198 27.58 27.39 25.73
CA ASN A 198 27.64 26.88 27.10
C ASN A 198 28.95 26.09 27.33
N THR A 199 29.51 26.22 28.53
CA THR A 199 30.87 25.83 28.96
C THR A 199 31.19 24.32 29.07
N ASN A 200 30.48 23.43 28.38
CA ASN A 200 30.68 21.97 28.49
C ASN A 200 31.50 21.35 27.34
N THR A 201 32.25 22.15 26.57
CA THR A 201 32.96 21.71 25.36
C THR A 201 33.89 20.51 25.57
N PHE A 202 34.51 20.38 26.76
CA PHE A 202 35.49 19.32 27.04
C PHE A 202 34.85 17.92 27.18
N VAL A 203 33.66 17.82 27.78
CA VAL A 203 32.98 16.53 28.02
C VAL A 203 32.45 15.90 26.73
N ILE A 204 32.18 16.72 25.72
CA ILE A 204 31.64 16.29 24.42
C ILE A 204 32.73 15.61 23.60
N GLU A 205 33.92 16.21 23.53
CA GLU A 205 35.04 15.65 22.76
C GLU A 205 35.47 14.28 23.28
N ASP A 206 35.52 14.12 24.61
CA ASP A 206 35.80 12.82 25.23
C ASP A 206 34.76 11.77 24.83
N LYS A 207 33.48 12.16 24.73
CA LYS A 207 32.39 11.28 24.31
C LYS A 207 32.47 10.92 22.82
N ILE A 208 32.81 11.89 21.96
CA ILE A 208 33.01 11.65 20.52
C ILE A 208 34.13 10.62 20.33
N ASN A 209 35.26 10.82 21.01
CA ASN A 209 36.41 9.92 20.95
C ASN A 209 36.07 8.53 21.49
N TYR A 210 35.41 8.44 22.65
CA TYR A 210 35.02 7.17 23.26
C TYR A 210 34.11 6.31 22.37
N ASN A 211 33.25 6.95 21.57
CA ASN A 211 32.32 6.26 20.67
C ASN A 211 32.84 6.13 19.23
N ASN A 212 34.07 6.52 18.92
CA ASN A 212 34.63 6.53 17.56
C ASN A 212 33.82 7.35 16.54
N LEU A 213 33.30 8.52 16.92
CA LEU A 213 32.43 9.37 16.09
C LEU A 213 33.22 10.44 15.30
N ASN A 214 34.40 10.10 14.77
CA ASN A 214 35.29 11.10 14.17
C ASN A 214 34.69 11.72 12.89
N GLY A 215 34.01 10.94 12.05
CA GLY A 215 33.40 11.40 10.80
C GLY A 215 32.19 12.32 10.99
N VAL A 216 31.57 12.33 12.17
CA VAL A 216 30.45 13.21 12.53
C VAL A 216 30.84 14.30 13.53
N ARG A 217 32.13 14.42 13.87
CA ARG A 217 32.62 15.38 14.88
C ARG A 217 32.23 16.81 14.54
N GLU A 218 32.51 17.24 13.30
CA GLU A 218 32.21 18.61 12.86
C GLU A 218 30.72 18.90 12.96
N LEU A 219 29.87 17.99 12.49
CA LEU A 219 28.41 18.10 12.59
C LEU A 219 27.92 18.27 14.05
N ILE A 220 28.45 17.45 14.98
CA ILE A 220 28.13 17.57 16.41
C ILE A 220 28.59 18.94 16.94
N ASN A 221 29.75 19.41 16.52
CA ASN A 221 30.33 20.68 16.95
C ASN A 221 29.59 21.90 16.40
N ASP A 222 29.07 21.81 15.17
CA ASP A 222 28.28 22.86 14.54
C ASP A 222 26.92 23.00 15.25
N TYR A 223 26.23 21.88 15.50
CA TYR A 223 24.87 21.93 16.02
C TYR A 223 24.72 21.92 17.55
N LYS A 224 25.78 21.59 18.32
CA LYS A 224 25.70 21.60 19.80
C LYS A 224 25.29 22.96 20.38
N ILE A 225 25.55 24.05 19.66
CA ILE A 225 25.23 25.42 20.09
C ILE A 225 23.71 25.64 20.23
N PHE A 226 22.91 24.88 19.48
CA PHE A 226 21.44 24.97 19.53
C PHE A 226 20.82 24.24 20.73
N SER A 227 21.59 23.49 21.52
CA SER A 227 21.06 22.75 22.68
C SER A 227 20.40 23.68 23.72
N VAL A 228 20.92 24.90 23.89
CA VAL A 228 20.32 25.92 24.78
C VAL A 228 18.96 26.37 24.25
N LYS A 229 18.87 26.62 22.94
CA LYS A 229 17.62 27.02 22.28
C LYS A 229 16.59 25.91 22.34
N LEU A 230 17.01 24.67 22.11
CA LEU A 230 16.17 23.48 22.27
C LEU A 230 15.67 23.31 23.70
N ASP A 231 16.47 23.59 24.72
CA ASP A 231 16.04 23.50 26.12
C ASP A 231 14.87 24.45 26.44
N GLN A 232 14.93 25.68 25.90
CA GLN A 232 13.84 26.64 25.99
C GLN A 232 12.58 26.10 25.30
N LYS A 233 12.73 25.53 24.09
CA LYS A 233 11.61 24.95 23.34
C LYS A 233 11.01 23.73 24.02
N TYR A 234 11.82 22.84 24.58
CA TYR A 234 11.31 21.72 25.37
C TYR A 234 10.56 22.19 26.61
N THR A 235 11.04 23.23 27.28
CA THR A 235 10.35 23.82 28.43
C THR A 235 8.99 24.40 28.05
N GLU A 236 8.90 25.10 26.93
CA GLU A 236 7.61 25.59 26.39
C GLU A 236 6.70 24.42 25.99
N PHE A 237 7.25 23.42 25.31
CA PHE A 237 6.53 22.25 24.82
C PHE A 237 5.96 21.39 25.95
N ASP A 238 6.68 21.24 27.06
CA ASP A 238 6.24 20.47 28.23
C ASP A 238 5.17 21.20 29.07
N ARG A 239 5.02 22.53 28.94
CA ARG A 239 3.89 23.26 29.56
C ARG A 239 2.54 22.82 29.00
N GLU A 240 2.51 22.38 27.74
CA GLU A 240 1.31 21.85 27.08
C GLU A 240 1.13 20.33 27.28
N GLY A 241 2.10 19.65 27.91
CA GLY A 241 2.04 18.23 28.21
C GLY A 241 3.33 17.71 28.83
N ILE A 242 3.25 17.23 30.07
CA ILE A 242 4.41 16.93 30.94
C ILE A 242 5.45 15.96 30.34
N ASN A 243 5.04 15.08 29.43
CA ASN A 243 5.89 14.02 28.89
C ASN A 243 6.34 14.23 27.44
N ARG A 244 6.10 15.41 26.85
CA ARG A 244 6.29 15.58 25.40
C ARG A 244 7.77 15.59 25.00
N SER A 245 8.62 16.39 25.63
CA SER A 245 10.07 16.38 25.41
C SER A 245 10.70 15.02 25.73
N THR A 246 10.26 14.40 26.82
CA THR A 246 10.73 13.08 27.25
C THR A 246 10.37 12.02 26.20
N SER A 247 9.19 12.08 25.61
CA SER A 247 8.78 11.15 24.55
C SER A 247 9.64 11.26 23.29
N ILE A 248 10.03 12.48 22.90
CA ILE A 248 10.95 12.73 21.77
C ILE A 248 12.29 12.04 22.03
N LEU A 249 12.91 12.35 23.18
CA LEU A 249 14.21 11.78 23.56
C LEU A 249 14.18 10.25 23.67
N GLN A 250 13.07 9.68 24.14
CA GLN A 250 12.88 8.23 24.22
C GLN A 250 12.76 7.58 22.83
N ILE A 251 12.09 8.23 21.87
CA ILE A 251 12.00 7.72 20.50
C ILE A 251 13.38 7.73 19.84
N ILE A 252 14.15 8.83 19.96
CA ILE A 252 15.52 8.92 19.44
C ILE A 252 16.40 7.84 20.05
N ARG A 253 16.34 7.68 21.39
CA ARG A 253 17.07 6.62 22.10
C ARG A 253 16.68 5.22 21.62
N ARG A 254 15.40 4.98 21.35
CA ARG A 254 14.92 3.68 20.86
C ARG A 254 15.48 3.36 19.46
N GLN A 255 15.54 4.34 18.55
CA GLN A 255 16.16 4.13 17.24
C GLN A 255 17.65 3.84 17.36
N TYR A 256 18.35 4.58 18.23
CA TYR A 256 19.76 4.31 18.54
C TYR A 256 19.98 2.88 19.05
N ILE A 257 19.20 2.43 20.03
CA ILE A 257 19.32 1.07 20.58
C ILE A 257 19.06 0.01 19.50
N LYS A 258 18.05 0.23 18.64
CA LYS A 258 17.72 -0.68 17.55
C LYS A 258 18.90 -0.84 16.60
N LEU A 259 19.48 0.27 16.14
CA LEU A 259 20.63 0.26 15.23
C LEU A 259 21.91 -0.28 15.87
N LYS A 260 22.14 0.03 17.16
CA LYS A 260 23.26 -0.55 17.93
C LYS A 260 23.17 -2.08 17.97
N ASN A 261 21.98 -2.64 18.14
CA ASN A 261 21.77 -4.09 18.16
C ASN A 261 21.98 -4.76 16.80
N GLU A 262 21.94 -3.99 15.71
CA GLU A 262 22.26 -4.46 14.35
C GLU A 262 23.78 -4.57 14.10
N LYS A 263 24.63 -4.24 15.10
CA LYS A 263 26.11 -4.27 15.03
C LYS A 263 26.70 -3.39 13.91
N LYS A 264 26.04 -2.28 13.60
CA LYS A 264 26.55 -1.25 12.69
C LYS A 264 27.69 -0.46 13.32
N ASP A 265 28.49 0.19 12.49
CA ASP A 265 29.52 1.12 12.96
C ASP A 265 28.87 2.35 13.63
N SER A 266 29.59 3.01 14.54
CA SER A 266 29.07 4.17 15.29
C SER A 266 28.60 5.31 14.38
N GLU A 267 29.27 5.56 13.26
CA GLU A 267 28.89 6.60 12.31
C GLU A 267 27.62 6.21 11.53
N GLU A 268 27.54 4.96 11.08
CA GLU A 268 26.32 4.42 10.45
C GLU A 268 25.12 4.45 11.40
N ILE A 269 25.34 4.22 12.70
CA ILE A 269 24.30 4.35 13.71
C ILE A 269 23.84 5.80 13.80
N PHE A 270 24.74 6.78 13.80
CA PHE A 270 24.37 8.20 13.90
C PHE A 270 23.46 8.61 12.73
N TYR A 271 23.91 8.42 11.49
CA TYR A 271 23.12 8.75 10.31
C TYR A 271 21.84 7.92 10.20
N GLY A 272 21.90 6.63 10.56
CA GLY A 272 20.71 5.79 10.60
C GLY A 272 19.67 6.27 11.62
N VAL A 273 20.08 6.88 12.74
CA VAL A 273 19.12 7.50 13.68
C VAL A 273 18.46 8.70 13.01
N VAL A 274 19.23 9.58 12.36
CA VAL A 274 18.71 10.74 11.62
C VAL A 274 17.68 10.30 10.57
N GLU A 275 18.04 9.36 9.69
CA GLU A 275 17.15 8.82 8.66
C GLU A 275 15.86 8.22 9.23
N ASN A 276 15.96 7.43 10.32
CA ASN A 276 14.79 6.84 10.95
C ASN A 276 13.88 7.90 11.59
N ILE A 277 14.44 8.97 12.12
CA ILE A 277 13.66 10.07 12.71
C ILE A 277 12.97 10.89 11.62
N ILE A 278 13.67 11.23 10.53
CA ILE A 278 13.08 11.86 9.33
C ILE A 278 11.87 11.06 8.86
N LYS A 279 12.03 9.74 8.68
CA LYS A 279 10.95 8.87 8.23
C LYS A 279 9.74 8.90 9.17
N ILE A 280 9.97 8.86 10.48
CA ILE A 280 8.87 8.95 11.47
C ILE A 280 8.13 10.28 11.34
N ILE A 281 8.86 11.39 11.11
CA ILE A 281 8.27 12.72 10.95
C ILE A 281 7.44 12.78 9.66
N GLU A 282 7.99 12.33 8.54
CA GLU A 282 7.29 12.32 7.24
C GLU A 282 6.02 11.45 7.24
N GLU A 283 6.02 10.38 8.04
CA GLU A 283 4.87 9.49 8.23
C GLU A 283 3.87 10.01 9.28
N SER A 284 4.06 11.21 9.86
CA SER A 284 3.17 11.77 10.90
C SER A 284 2.09 12.70 10.33
N ALA A 285 0.89 12.66 10.90
CA ALA A 285 -0.26 13.40 10.36
C ALA A 285 -0.14 14.92 10.50
N ASN A 286 0.55 15.37 11.55
CA ASN A 286 0.77 16.77 11.89
C ASN A 286 2.05 17.38 11.29
N TYR A 287 2.77 16.66 10.41
CA TYR A 287 3.98 17.21 9.78
C TYR A 287 3.62 18.23 8.70
N LYS A 288 4.17 19.46 8.80
CA LYS A 288 4.09 20.46 7.75
C LYS A 288 5.27 20.23 6.81
N LYS A 289 5.01 19.95 5.52
CA LYS A 289 6.07 19.62 4.55
C LYS A 289 7.11 20.74 4.43
N LEU A 290 8.34 20.46 4.82
CA LEU A 290 9.52 21.32 4.66
C LEU A 290 10.37 20.89 3.46
N PRO A 291 11.22 21.78 2.91
CA PRO A 291 12.36 21.39 2.08
C PRO A 291 13.22 20.36 2.80
N PHE A 292 13.85 19.46 2.04
CA PHE A 292 14.62 18.35 2.61
C PHE A 292 15.78 18.87 3.46
N GLU A 293 16.48 19.90 2.97
CA GLU A 293 17.63 20.51 3.62
C GLU A 293 17.25 21.12 4.99
N GLU A 294 16.08 21.76 5.09
CA GLU A 294 15.58 22.33 6.34
C GLU A 294 15.17 21.24 7.34
N LEU A 295 14.52 20.18 6.85
CA LEU A 295 14.12 19.04 7.68
C LEU A 295 15.35 18.31 8.23
N GLU A 296 16.33 18.02 7.37
CA GLU A 296 17.56 17.33 7.74
C GLU A 296 18.32 18.12 8.82
N MET A 297 18.53 19.42 8.61
CA MET A 297 19.16 20.30 9.58
C MET A 297 18.44 20.31 10.94
N CYS A 298 17.11 20.40 10.94
CA CYS A 298 16.34 20.38 12.19
C CYS A 298 16.43 19.03 12.93
N VAL A 299 16.46 17.91 12.19
CA VAL A 299 16.63 16.58 12.79
C VAL A 299 18.05 16.39 13.33
N ASP A 300 19.07 16.85 12.61
CA ASP A 300 20.46 16.82 13.08
C ASP A 300 20.60 17.56 14.42
N ILE A 301 20.00 18.75 14.53
CA ILE A 301 19.97 19.52 15.78
C ILE A 301 19.35 18.71 16.93
N LEU A 302 18.24 18.00 16.70
CA LEU A 302 17.60 17.14 17.71
C LEU A 302 18.45 15.93 18.11
N VAL A 303 19.08 15.27 17.14
CA VAL A 303 19.92 14.09 17.39
C VAL A 303 21.20 14.49 18.13
N VAL A 304 21.83 15.61 17.75
CA VAL A 304 22.97 16.18 18.46
C VAL A 304 22.58 16.57 19.88
N ASP A 305 21.42 17.19 20.11
CA ASP A 305 20.95 17.47 21.47
C ASP A 305 20.69 16.19 22.29
N ALA A 306 20.12 15.15 21.69
CA ALA A 306 19.97 13.85 22.35
C ALA A 306 21.34 13.22 22.72
N PHE A 307 22.35 13.41 21.88
CA PHE A 307 23.74 13.02 22.16
C PHE A 307 24.30 13.81 23.35
N MET A 308 24.12 15.14 23.35
CA MET A 308 24.53 16.05 24.41
C MET A 308 23.88 15.73 25.76
N ARG A 309 22.60 15.34 25.75
CA ARG A 309 21.84 14.96 26.95
C ARG A 309 22.07 13.51 27.42
N CYS A 310 23.11 12.86 26.90
CA CYS A 310 23.46 11.49 27.24
C CYS A 310 22.35 10.45 26.98
N LYS A 311 21.46 10.74 26.03
CA LYS A 311 20.33 9.84 25.68
C LYS A 311 20.73 8.81 24.63
N ILE A 312 21.71 9.14 23.80
CA ILE A 312 22.32 8.24 22.82
C ILE A 312 23.84 8.25 22.96
N PHE A 313 24.47 7.16 22.50
CA PHE A 313 25.89 6.88 22.65
C PHE A 313 26.36 6.76 24.11
N GLU A 314 27.45 6.04 24.34
CA GLU A 314 27.94 5.75 25.69
C GLU A 314 28.71 6.94 26.26
N ASN A 315 28.60 7.17 27.56
CA ASN A 315 29.39 8.19 28.22
C ASN A 315 30.73 7.59 28.65
N PRO A 316 31.86 8.30 28.45
CA PRO A 316 33.12 7.90 29.07
C PRO A 316 32.91 7.88 30.59
N LYS A 317 33.38 6.83 31.27
CA LYS A 317 33.24 6.73 32.73
C LYS A 317 33.92 7.94 33.37
N GLU A 318 33.25 8.64 34.29
CA GLU A 318 33.95 9.50 35.24
C GLU A 318 34.97 8.61 35.95
N ASN A 319 36.26 8.88 35.78
CA ASN A 319 37.30 8.29 36.60
C ASN A 319 37.00 8.70 38.05
N LYS A 320 36.37 7.80 38.81
CA LYS A 320 36.24 7.92 40.26
C LYS A 320 37.54 7.55 40.95
#